data_AF-A0A7S4DYB5-F1
#
_entry.id   AF-A0A7S4DYB5-F1
#
_cell.length_a   1.000
_cell.length_b   1.000
_cell.length_c   1.000
_cell.angle_alpha   90.00
_cell.angle_beta   90.00
_cell.angle_gamma   90.00
#
_symmetry.space_group_name_H-M   'P 1'
#
loop_
_entity.id
_entity.type
_entity.pdbx_description
1 polymer ?
#
loop_
_entity_poly.entity_id
_entity_poly.type
_entity_poly.pdbx_seq_one_letter_code
_entity_poly.pdbx_strand_id
1 'polypeptide(L)'
;RIRKLFEQKKLKVTKYSHQHNQDPEWFRHKKHVLICSWAGRPIFSRYGDESKLAAYMGVISAIISNFQRCKDNVRSLVAGSHKFVFLVKGPIYLVAISRTGESEKQLSIQLEYVHLQIITILTGSIHNTLRNRPQYDIRGLLGETEETLMTELLSDCNQSPAYAMVCGLSMGRGQR
;
A
#
# COMPACT_ATOMS: atom_id res chain seq x y z
N ARG A 1 -5.12 32.93 -1.67
CA ARG A 1 -6.06 32.09 -0.88
C ARG A 1 -5.96 30.61 -1.26
N ILE A 2 -6.03 30.27 -2.56
CA ILE A 2 -5.82 28.89 -3.08
C ILE A 2 -4.40 28.37 -2.80
N ARG A 3 -3.34 29.16 -3.01
CA ARG A 3 -1.95 28.77 -2.65
C ARG A 3 -1.77 28.43 -1.16
N LYS A 4 -2.38 29.20 -0.26
CA LYS A 4 -2.37 28.92 1.20
C LYS A 4 -3.15 27.65 1.56
N LEU A 5 -4.25 27.35 0.86
CA LEU A 5 -4.99 26.10 1.01
C LEU A 5 -4.18 24.89 0.51
N PHE A 6 -3.48 25.02 -0.62
CA PHE A 6 -2.56 24.01 -1.12
C PHE A 6 -1.37 23.82 -0.18
N GLU A 7 -0.74 24.89 0.34
CA GLU A 7 0.33 24.79 1.35
C GLU A 7 -0.15 24.18 2.68
N GLN A 8 -1.35 24.55 3.15
CA GLN A 8 -1.94 23.95 4.36
C GLN A 8 -2.32 22.47 4.17
N LYS A 9 -2.75 22.06 2.96
CA LYS A 9 -2.90 20.64 2.61
C LYS A 9 -1.55 19.92 2.55
N LYS A 10 -0.53 20.55 1.94
CA LYS A 10 0.84 20.03 1.83
C LYS A 10 1.49 19.79 3.19
N LEU A 11 1.11 20.56 4.21
CA LEU A 11 1.56 20.40 5.61
C LEU A 11 0.93 19.21 6.36
N LYS A 12 -0.14 18.58 5.85
CA LYS A 12 -0.91 17.58 6.62
C LYS A 12 -0.55 16.12 6.31
N VAL A 13 0.16 15.86 5.22
CA VAL A 13 0.50 14.49 4.79
C VAL A 13 2.00 14.27 4.93
N THR A 14 2.41 13.88 6.14
CA THR A 14 3.82 13.66 6.45
C THR A 14 4.16 12.18 6.20
N LYS A 15 5.08 11.91 5.27
CA LYS A 15 5.62 10.56 5.00
C LYS A 15 6.54 10.04 6.12
N TYR A 16 7.01 10.93 7.00
CA TYR A 16 7.97 10.60 8.05
C TYR A 16 9.24 9.90 7.50
N SER A 17 9.83 10.42 6.42
CA SER A 17 10.97 9.79 5.73
C SER A 17 12.22 9.59 6.60
N HIS A 18 12.32 10.30 7.73
CA HIS A 18 13.38 10.08 8.70
C HIS A 18 13.23 8.72 9.41
N GLN A 19 11.99 8.27 9.62
CA GLN A 19 11.67 7.03 10.35
C GLN A 19 12.14 5.79 9.59
N HIS A 20 12.63 4.81 10.36
CA HIS A 20 13.06 3.51 9.86
C HIS A 20 12.47 2.34 10.65
N ASN A 21 12.71 1.13 10.17
CA ASN A 21 12.17 -0.11 10.71
C ASN A 21 12.68 -0.52 12.11
N GLN A 22 13.56 0.28 12.71
CA GLN A 22 14.03 0.10 14.09
C GLN A 22 13.51 1.22 15.01
N ASP A 23 12.88 2.25 14.45
CA ASP A 23 12.32 3.34 15.24
C ASP A 23 11.01 2.89 15.86
N PRO A 24 10.87 2.92 17.20
CA PRO A 24 9.61 2.61 17.86
C PRO A 24 8.46 3.48 17.35
N GLU A 25 8.75 4.72 16.93
CA GLU A 25 7.76 5.63 16.37
C GLU A 25 7.13 5.12 15.08
N TRP A 26 7.89 4.45 14.22
CA TRP A 26 7.34 3.89 12.98
C TRP A 26 6.24 2.87 13.31
N PHE A 27 6.46 2.02 14.32
CA PHE A 27 5.48 1.04 14.80
C PHE A 27 4.29 1.66 15.55
N ARG A 28 4.31 2.97 15.87
CA ARG A 28 3.16 3.65 16.48
C ARG A 28 2.06 3.93 15.48
N HIS A 29 2.37 4.02 14.20
CA HIS A 29 1.36 4.20 13.15
C HIS A 29 0.34 3.05 13.19
N LYS A 30 -0.95 3.39 13.03
CA LYS A 30 -2.04 2.41 13.14
C LYS A 30 -2.24 1.59 11.87
N LYS A 31 -1.74 2.07 10.73
CA LYS A 31 -1.87 1.41 9.44
C LYS A 31 -0.69 1.74 8.52
N HIS A 32 0.04 0.71 8.10
CA HIS A 32 1.06 0.81 7.06
C HIS A 32 0.49 0.31 5.74
N VAL A 33 0.93 0.93 4.65
CA VAL A 33 0.78 0.38 3.30
C VAL A 33 2.17 0.30 2.70
N LEU A 34 2.52 -0.89 2.26
CA LEU A 34 3.82 -1.25 1.72
C LEU A 34 3.61 -1.83 0.32
N ILE A 35 4.35 -1.33 -0.65
CA ILE A 35 4.26 -1.76 -2.05
C ILE A 35 5.66 -2.10 -2.53
N CYS A 36 5.79 -3.26 -3.14
CA CYS A 36 7.04 -3.75 -3.69
C CYS A 36 6.81 -4.52 -4.98
N SER A 37 7.87 -4.68 -5.77
CA SER A 37 7.84 -5.61 -6.88
C SER A 37 7.90 -7.04 -6.34
N TRP A 38 7.55 -8.01 -7.19
CA TRP A 38 7.72 -9.43 -6.89
C TRP A 38 9.15 -9.83 -6.53
N ALA A 39 10.16 -9.06 -6.92
CA ALA A 39 11.55 -9.26 -6.54
C ALA A 39 11.89 -8.65 -5.16
N GLY A 40 10.89 -8.14 -4.43
CA GLY A 40 11.08 -7.48 -3.14
C GLY A 40 11.61 -6.05 -3.25
N ARG A 41 11.70 -5.47 -4.45
CA ARG A 41 12.16 -4.08 -4.61
C ARG A 41 11.09 -3.11 -4.11
N PRO A 42 11.41 -2.18 -3.19
CA PRO A 42 10.46 -1.17 -2.74
C PRO A 42 9.93 -0.31 -3.88
N ILE A 43 8.63 -0.06 -3.89
CA ILE A 43 7.95 0.86 -4.82
C ILE A 43 7.37 2.04 -4.06
N PHE A 44 6.71 1.79 -2.94
CA PHE A 44 6.08 2.83 -2.13
C PHE A 44 5.91 2.37 -0.68
N SER A 45 6.01 3.30 0.25
CA SER A 45 5.65 3.13 1.64
C SER A 45 4.88 4.36 2.14
N ARG A 46 3.78 4.11 2.86
CA ARG A 46 2.99 5.21 3.47
C ARG A 46 3.81 6.00 4.48
N TYR A 47 4.69 5.31 5.22
CA TYR A 47 5.52 5.89 6.26
C TYR A 47 6.94 5.35 6.19
N GLY A 48 7.92 6.23 6.42
CA GLY A 48 9.33 5.91 6.35
C GLY A 48 9.91 6.06 4.95
N ASP A 49 11.20 5.78 4.82
CA ASP A 49 11.91 5.72 3.54
C ASP A 49 11.89 4.29 2.97
N GLU A 50 11.54 4.17 1.69
CA GLU A 50 11.45 2.88 0.99
C GLU A 50 12.75 2.09 1.03
N SER A 51 13.89 2.77 0.90
CA SER A 51 15.20 2.13 0.87
C SER A 51 15.54 1.55 2.24
N LYS A 52 15.17 2.24 3.33
CA LYS A 52 15.31 1.73 4.70
C LYS A 52 14.37 0.56 5.00
N LEU A 53 13.25 0.45 4.29
CA LEU A 53 12.27 -0.63 4.44
C LEU A 53 12.51 -1.82 3.49
N ALA A 54 13.58 -1.80 2.67
CA ALA A 54 13.83 -2.80 1.64
C ALA A 54 13.90 -4.24 2.17
N ALA A 55 14.46 -4.46 3.36
CA ALA A 55 14.51 -5.78 3.98
C ALA A 55 13.10 -6.33 4.26
N TYR A 56 12.15 -5.49 4.72
CA TYR A 56 10.77 -5.90 4.95
C TYR A 56 10.03 -6.22 3.65
N MET A 57 10.27 -5.45 2.60
CA MET A 57 9.71 -5.72 1.27
C MET A 57 10.20 -7.06 0.70
N GLY A 58 11.48 -7.39 0.92
CA GLY A 58 12.04 -8.68 0.57
C GLY A 58 11.35 -9.84 1.29
N VAL A 59 11.13 -9.71 2.61
CA VAL A 59 10.42 -10.73 3.40
C VAL A 59 8.97 -10.89 2.94
N ILE A 60 8.26 -9.78 2.71
CA ILE A 60 6.87 -9.80 2.19
C ILE A 60 6.80 -10.53 0.85
N SER A 61 7.69 -10.19 -0.08
CA SER A 61 7.78 -10.86 -1.38
C SER A 61 8.02 -12.36 -1.21
N ALA A 62 8.97 -12.77 -0.37
CA ALA A 62 9.27 -14.17 -0.13
C ALA A 62 8.07 -14.95 0.44
N ILE A 63 7.33 -14.36 1.38
CA ILE A 63 6.09 -14.94 1.92
C ILE A 63 5.09 -15.16 0.79
N ILE A 64 4.78 -14.13 0.00
CA ILE A 64 3.82 -14.22 -1.11
C ILE A 64 4.25 -15.28 -2.12
N SER A 65 5.52 -15.25 -2.54
CA SER A 65 6.07 -16.20 -3.51
C SER A 65 6.00 -17.64 -3.01
N ASN A 66 6.13 -17.88 -1.70
CA ASN A 66 6.00 -19.22 -1.14
C ASN A 66 4.58 -19.78 -1.32
N PHE A 67 3.53 -18.99 -1.07
CA PHE A 67 2.15 -19.42 -1.34
C PHE A 67 1.92 -19.68 -2.84
N GLN A 68 2.44 -18.82 -3.71
CA GLN A 68 2.31 -18.99 -5.15
C GLN A 68 2.95 -20.27 -5.66
N ARG A 69 4.08 -20.70 -5.07
CA ARG A 69 4.71 -22.00 -5.38
C ARG A 69 3.82 -23.18 -5.01
N CYS A 70 3.00 -23.05 -3.98
CA CYS A 70 1.99 -24.04 -3.58
C CYS A 70 0.69 -23.94 -4.39
N LYS A 71 0.65 -23.12 -5.47
CA LYS A 71 -0.55 -22.81 -6.27
C LYS A 71 -1.68 -22.18 -5.45
N ASP A 72 -1.33 -21.46 -4.39
CA ASP A 72 -2.26 -20.72 -3.54
C ASP A 72 -1.89 -19.22 -3.51
N ASN A 73 -2.80 -18.38 -3.03
CA ASN A 73 -2.56 -16.95 -2.87
C ASN A 73 -2.94 -16.52 -1.45
N VAL A 74 -1.96 -15.98 -0.73
CA VAL A 74 -2.22 -15.33 0.57
C VAL A 74 -3.14 -14.13 0.36
N ARG A 75 -4.26 -14.10 1.10
CA ARG A 75 -5.23 -12.99 1.06
C ARG A 75 -5.08 -12.10 2.28
N SER A 76 -5.03 -12.72 3.46
CA SER A 76 -4.86 -12.02 4.72
C SER A 76 -4.21 -12.92 5.77
N LEU A 77 -3.63 -12.29 6.79
CA LEU A 77 -3.20 -12.94 8.01
C LEU A 77 -3.45 -12.02 9.20
N VAL A 78 -3.72 -12.62 10.35
CA VAL A 78 -4.00 -11.91 11.59
C VAL A 78 -2.97 -12.33 12.64
N ALA A 79 -2.29 -11.36 13.23
CA ALA A 79 -1.29 -11.55 14.28
C ALA A 79 -1.57 -10.60 15.44
N GLY A 80 -2.18 -11.13 16.51
CA GLY A 80 -2.66 -10.32 17.63
C GLY A 80 -3.69 -9.28 17.16
N SER A 81 -3.40 -8.01 17.42
CA SER A 81 -4.26 -6.88 16.99
C SER A 81 -3.98 -6.37 15.57
N HIS A 82 -3.01 -6.96 14.86
CA HIS A 82 -2.66 -6.55 13.50
C HIS A 82 -3.27 -7.49 12.47
N LYS A 83 -3.86 -6.90 11.44
CA LYS A 83 -4.35 -7.56 10.24
C LYS A 83 -3.48 -7.14 9.08
N PHE A 84 -2.98 -8.13 8.35
CA PHE A 84 -2.23 -7.92 7.13
C PHE A 84 -3.11 -8.40 5.99
N VAL A 85 -3.25 -7.56 4.96
CA VAL A 85 -4.07 -7.84 3.77
C VAL A 85 -3.18 -7.68 2.56
N PHE A 86 -3.19 -8.68 1.69
CA PHE A 86 -2.30 -8.78 0.54
C PHE A 86 -3.12 -8.61 -0.74
N LEU A 87 -2.59 -7.81 -1.65
CA LEU A 87 -3.12 -7.66 -3.00
C LEU A 87 -1.99 -7.90 -3.99
N VAL A 88 -2.10 -8.98 -4.77
CA VAL A 88 -1.14 -9.36 -5.78
C VAL A 88 -1.67 -9.00 -7.17
N LYS A 89 -1.02 -8.06 -7.85
CA LYS A 89 -1.37 -7.63 -9.21
C LYS A 89 -0.14 -7.78 -10.12
N GLY A 90 -0.06 -8.93 -10.78
CA GLY A 90 1.10 -9.28 -11.60
C GLY A 90 2.42 -9.18 -10.80
N PRO A 91 3.41 -8.39 -11.26
CA PRO A 91 4.68 -8.23 -10.57
C PRO A 91 4.65 -7.15 -9.47
N ILE A 92 3.49 -6.57 -9.14
CA ILE A 92 3.33 -5.56 -8.09
C ILE A 92 2.57 -6.18 -6.92
N TYR A 93 3.22 -6.20 -5.76
CA TYR A 93 2.66 -6.71 -4.51
C TYR A 93 2.38 -5.55 -3.57
N LEU A 94 1.14 -5.47 -3.09
CA LEU A 94 0.70 -4.47 -2.12
C LEU A 94 0.27 -5.15 -0.83
N VAL A 95 0.64 -4.56 0.30
CA VAL A 95 0.27 -5.06 1.63
C VAL A 95 -0.19 -3.91 2.51
N ALA A 96 -1.36 -4.08 3.12
CA ALA A 96 -1.83 -3.22 4.21
C ALA A 96 -1.62 -3.94 5.54
N ILE A 97 -0.96 -3.30 6.50
CA ILE A 97 -0.76 -3.80 7.87
C ILE A 97 -1.51 -2.85 8.80
N SER A 98 -2.62 -3.29 9.39
CA SER A 98 -3.54 -2.40 10.08
C SER A 98 -4.01 -2.93 11.42
N ARG A 99 -4.17 -2.02 12.38
CA ARG A 99 -4.84 -2.24 13.69
C ARG A 99 -5.97 -1.23 13.95
N THR A 100 -6.55 -0.67 12.88
CA THR A 100 -7.62 0.35 12.92
C THR A 100 -9.03 -0.21 13.10
N GLY A 101 -9.21 -1.53 13.04
CA GLY A 101 -10.53 -2.19 13.10
C GLY A 101 -11.21 -2.39 11.74
N GLU A 102 -10.59 -1.95 10.65
CA GLU A 102 -11.10 -2.13 9.29
C GLU A 102 -11.20 -3.63 8.91
N SER A 103 -12.25 -3.99 8.17
CA SER A 103 -12.43 -5.33 7.58
C SER A 103 -11.38 -5.62 6.51
N GLU A 104 -11.16 -6.91 6.21
CA GLU A 104 -10.25 -7.31 5.13
C GLU A 104 -10.65 -6.65 3.80
N LYS A 105 -11.95 -6.66 3.48
CA LYS A 105 -12.50 -6.08 2.27
C LYS A 105 -12.24 -4.57 2.15
N GLN A 106 -12.39 -3.83 3.25
CA GLN A 106 -12.09 -2.39 3.29
C GLN A 106 -10.63 -2.12 2.93
N LEU A 107 -9.72 -2.90 3.52
CA LEU A 107 -8.29 -2.77 3.26
C LEU A 107 -7.95 -3.19 1.82
N SER A 108 -8.53 -4.28 1.31
CA SER A 108 -8.34 -4.72 -0.08
C SER A 108 -8.78 -3.65 -1.08
N ILE A 109 -9.93 -3.01 -0.87
CA ILE A 109 -10.42 -1.92 -1.73
C ILE A 109 -9.45 -0.72 -1.71
N GLN A 110 -8.89 -0.37 -0.55
CA GLN A 110 -7.88 0.69 -0.48
C GLN A 110 -6.62 0.34 -1.26
N LEU A 111 -6.16 -0.91 -1.15
CA LEU A 111 -5.02 -1.39 -1.95
C LEU A 111 -5.34 -1.35 -3.45
N GLU A 112 -6.57 -1.67 -3.87
CA GLU A 112 -6.99 -1.55 -5.27
C GLU A 112 -6.94 -0.11 -5.77
N TYR A 113 -7.41 0.86 -4.99
CA TYR A 113 -7.32 2.27 -5.37
C TYR A 113 -5.88 2.76 -5.51
N VAL A 114 -5.00 2.39 -4.57
CA VAL A 114 -3.58 2.75 -4.67
C VAL A 114 -2.93 2.08 -5.89
N HIS A 115 -3.25 0.82 -6.16
CA HIS A 115 -2.78 0.15 -7.38
C HIS A 115 -3.24 0.88 -8.64
N LEU A 116 -4.51 1.27 -8.73
CA LEU A 116 -5.03 2.02 -9.87
C LEU A 116 -4.31 3.37 -10.06
N GLN A 117 -3.96 4.06 -8.98
CA GLN A 117 -3.13 5.27 -9.05
C GLN A 117 -1.77 4.95 -9.70
N ILE A 118 -1.07 3.91 -9.25
CA ILE A 118 0.23 3.48 -9.83
C ILE A 118 0.11 3.20 -11.33
N ILE A 119 -0.94 2.50 -11.76
CA ILE A 119 -1.15 2.16 -13.19
C ILE A 119 -1.47 3.39 -14.02
N THR A 120 -2.18 4.37 -13.45
CA THR A 120 -2.49 5.63 -14.12
C THR A 120 -1.22 6.45 -14.38
N ILE A 121 -0.28 6.43 -13.43
CA ILE A 121 1.00 7.15 -13.54
C ILE A 121 1.97 6.43 -14.48
N LEU A 122 2.21 5.14 -14.25
CA LEU A 122 3.25 4.37 -14.92
C LEU A 122 2.80 3.75 -16.25
N THR A 123 1.50 3.86 -16.58
CA THR A 123 0.81 3.19 -17.68
C THR A 123 0.75 1.67 -17.55
N GLY A 124 -0.08 1.02 -18.39
CA GLY A 124 -0.22 -0.44 -18.40
C GLY A 124 1.07 -1.21 -18.75
N SER A 125 2.04 -0.55 -19.39
CA SER A 125 3.31 -1.18 -19.81
C SER A 125 4.20 -1.60 -18.63
N ILE A 126 4.01 -1.01 -17.46
CA ILE A 126 4.86 -1.24 -16.28
C ILE A 126 4.89 -2.71 -15.84
N HIS A 127 3.77 -3.41 -16.00
CA HIS A 127 3.68 -4.84 -15.69
C HIS A 127 4.61 -5.66 -16.58
N ASN A 128 4.69 -5.32 -17.87
CA ASN A 128 5.58 -6.01 -18.81
C ASN A 128 7.04 -5.67 -18.51
N THR A 129 7.34 -4.41 -18.22
CA THR A 129 8.68 -3.98 -17.81
C THR A 129 9.17 -4.73 -16.58
N LEU A 130 8.36 -4.84 -15.53
CA LEU A 130 8.73 -5.53 -14.29
C LEU A 130 8.79 -7.06 -14.45
N ARG A 131 8.04 -7.65 -15.38
CA ARG A 131 8.20 -9.07 -15.73
C ARG A 131 9.54 -9.33 -16.42
N ASN A 132 9.91 -8.47 -17.38
CA ASN A 132 11.14 -8.60 -18.14
C ASN A 132 12.38 -8.19 -17.35
N ARG A 133 12.23 -7.21 -16.45
CA ARG A 133 13.29 -6.66 -15.59
C ARG A 133 12.79 -6.60 -14.15
N PRO A 134 12.80 -7.74 -13.41
CA PRO A 134 12.30 -7.83 -12.03
C PRO A 134 12.92 -6.83 -11.05
N GLN A 135 14.18 -6.47 -11.32
CA GLN A 135 14.95 -5.53 -10.52
C GLN A 135 14.88 -4.10 -11.05
N TYR A 136 14.00 -3.75 -11.98
CA TYR A 136 13.89 -2.36 -12.46
C TYR A 136 13.35 -1.44 -11.36
N ASP A 137 13.97 -0.27 -11.18
CA ASP A 137 13.53 0.72 -10.20
C ASP A 137 12.47 1.62 -10.82
N ILE A 138 11.23 1.53 -10.33
CA ILE A 138 10.11 2.33 -10.85
C ILE A 138 9.85 3.58 -9.99
N ARG A 139 10.54 3.75 -8.86
CA ARG A 139 10.33 4.89 -7.95
C ARG A 139 10.61 6.21 -8.65
N GLY A 140 11.67 6.25 -9.47
CA GLY A 140 12.01 7.40 -10.29
C GLY A 140 10.94 7.77 -11.34
N LEU A 141 10.04 6.85 -11.68
CA LEU A 141 8.94 7.09 -12.60
C LEU A 141 7.66 7.58 -11.89
N LEU A 142 7.48 7.24 -10.60
CA LEU A 142 6.34 7.70 -9.82
C LEU A 142 6.46 9.18 -9.48
N GLY A 143 7.66 9.65 -9.15
CA GLY A 143 7.90 11.05 -8.78
C GLY A 143 7.25 11.45 -7.44
N GLU A 144 7.77 12.51 -6.83
CA GLU A 144 7.40 12.91 -5.46
C GLU A 144 5.93 13.36 -5.34
N THR A 145 5.39 13.95 -6.41
CA THR A 145 4.00 14.46 -6.41
C THR A 145 3.00 13.31 -6.30
N GLU A 146 3.25 12.22 -7.02
CA GLU A 146 2.36 11.07 -7.00
C GLU A 146 2.45 10.27 -5.71
N GLU A 147 3.64 10.17 -5.10
CA GLU A 147 3.77 9.61 -3.76
C GLU A 147 2.94 10.40 -2.73
N THR A 148 2.91 11.71 -2.87
CA THR A 148 2.07 12.58 -2.02
C THR A 148 0.59 12.30 -2.26
N LEU A 149 0.15 12.18 -3.52
CA LEU A 149 -1.23 11.87 -3.87
C LEU A 149 -1.67 10.49 -3.36
N MET A 150 -0.80 9.46 -3.45
CA MET A 150 -1.08 8.15 -2.86
C MET A 150 -1.21 8.21 -1.34
N THR A 151 -0.39 9.02 -0.67
CA THR A 151 -0.45 9.18 0.78
C THR A 151 -1.69 9.98 1.21
N GLU A 152 -2.11 10.97 0.42
CA GLU A 152 -3.37 11.71 0.58
C GLU A 152 -4.57 10.77 0.44
N LEU A 153 -4.62 9.98 -0.64
CA LEU A 153 -5.68 8.99 -0.88
C LEU A 153 -5.85 8.03 0.31
N LEU A 154 -4.73 7.51 0.83
CA LEU A 154 -4.72 6.62 2.01
C LEU A 154 -5.11 7.32 3.31
N SER A 155 -4.98 8.65 3.38
CA SER A 155 -5.41 9.45 4.51
C SER A 155 -6.90 9.76 4.44
N ASP A 156 -7.41 10.05 3.26
CA ASP A 156 -8.84 10.27 3.01
C ASP A 156 -9.66 8.99 3.22
N CYS A 157 -9.13 7.82 2.82
CA CYS A 157 -9.74 6.52 3.09
C CYS A 157 -9.93 6.25 4.60
N ASN A 158 -9.12 6.87 5.46
CA ASN A 158 -9.24 6.73 6.92
C ASN A 158 -10.28 7.66 7.52
N GLN A 159 -10.53 8.81 6.90
CA GLN A 159 -11.32 9.91 7.47
C GLN A 159 -12.75 9.93 6.93
N SER A 160 -13.00 9.38 5.74
CA SER A 160 -14.30 9.50 5.07
C SER A 160 -15.30 8.40 5.49
N PRO A 161 -16.48 8.76 6.04
CA PRO A 161 -17.56 7.82 6.31
C PRO A 161 -18.09 7.11 5.06
N ALA A 162 -17.95 7.74 3.88
CA ALA A 162 -18.37 7.15 2.61
C ALA A 162 -17.62 5.84 2.32
N TYR A 163 -16.33 5.76 2.68
CA TYR A 163 -15.55 4.53 2.54
C TYR A 163 -16.00 3.43 3.51
N ALA A 164 -16.47 3.80 4.70
CA ALA A 164 -17.11 2.85 5.62
C ALA A 164 -18.41 2.28 5.01
N MET A 165 -19.20 3.13 4.33
CA MET A 165 -20.48 2.74 3.72
C MET A 165 -20.37 1.93 2.43
N VAL A 166 -19.38 2.20 1.56
CA VAL A 166 -19.12 1.41 0.34
C VAL A 166 -18.92 -0.07 0.65
N CYS A 167 -18.38 -0.38 1.84
CA CYS A 167 -18.21 -1.75 2.30
C CYS A 167 -19.47 -2.34 2.96
N GLY A 168 -20.28 -1.53 3.66
CA GLY A 168 -21.54 -1.95 4.25
C GLY A 168 -22.59 -2.41 3.22
N LEU A 169 -22.64 -1.75 2.06
CA LEU A 169 -23.55 -2.15 0.96
C LEU A 169 -23.18 -3.49 0.31
N SER A 170 -21.93 -3.92 0.43
CA SER A 170 -21.46 -5.19 -0.12
C SER A 170 -21.50 -6.36 0.89
N MET A 171 -21.91 -6.10 2.13
CA MET A 171 -22.20 -7.14 3.15
C MET A 171 -23.64 -7.67 3.04
N GLY A 172 -24.52 -7.01 2.28
CA GLY A 172 -25.93 -7.39 2.14
C GLY A 172 -26.28 -8.45 1.08
N ARG A 173 -25.30 -9.10 0.43
CA ARG A 173 -25.57 -10.10 -0.65
C ARG A 173 -24.83 -11.44 -0.50
N GLY A 174 -24.45 -11.81 0.73
CA GLY A 174 -23.61 -13.00 0.98
C GLY A 174 -24.08 -13.95 2.08
N GLN A 175 -25.35 -13.90 2.47
CA GLN A 175 -25.98 -14.93 3.29
C GLN A 175 -27.42 -15.17 2.80
N ARG A 176 -27.55 -16.06 1.82
CA ARG A 176 -28.70 -16.95 1.64
C ARG A 176 -28.17 -18.26 1.10
#